data_AF-A0A432K2R0-F1
#
_entry.id   AF-A0A432K2R0-F1
#
_cell.length_a   1.000
_cell.length_b   1.000
_cell.length_c   1.000
_cell.angle_alpha   90.00
_cell.angle_beta   90.00
_cell.angle_gamma   90.00
#
_symmetry.space_group_name_H-M   'P 1'
#
loop_
_entity.id
_entity.type
_entity.pdbx_description
1 polymer ?
#
loop_
_entity_poly.entity_id
_entity_poly.type
_entity_poly.pdbx_seq_one_letter_code
_entity_poly.pdbx_strand_id
1 'polypeptide(L)'
;MSRVVMALSGGMDSTALLLRMLARRREVTCISYDYGQKHILELQRAAANIEYLQSKGYGVEHHVADLSSAMALFDSALTDSQISVPEGHYEEEQMKQTVVPNRNA
;
A
#
# COMPACT_ATOMS: atom_id res chain seq x y z
N MET A 1 5.26 24.94 -9.61
CA MET A 1 5.74 23.53 -9.53
C MET A 1 4.52 22.62 -9.57
N SER A 2 4.59 21.46 -10.22
CA SER A 2 3.43 20.53 -10.26
C SER A 2 3.47 19.60 -9.05
N ARG A 3 2.37 19.54 -8.30
CA ARG A 3 2.17 18.57 -7.22
C ARG A 3 1.93 17.17 -7.79
N VAL A 4 2.50 16.15 -7.15
CA VAL A 4 2.27 14.75 -7.47
C VAL A 4 1.45 14.13 -6.35
N VAL A 5 0.33 13.50 -6.70
CA VAL A 5 -0.47 12.72 -5.77
C VAL A 5 -0.29 11.25 -6.13
N MET A 6 0.03 10.40 -5.16
CA MET A 6 0.32 8.99 -5.41
C MET A 6 -0.18 8.08 -4.31
N ALA A 7 -0.51 6.84 -4.69
CA ALA A 7 -0.78 5.79 -3.72
C ALA A 7 0.54 5.30 -3.08
N LEU A 8 0.56 5.19 -1.76
CA LEU A 8 1.69 4.66 -1.00
C LEU A 8 1.26 3.42 -0.22
N SER A 9 1.71 2.25 -0.67
CA SER A 9 1.40 0.98 0.02
C SER A 9 2.35 0.69 1.16
N GLY A 10 3.56 1.27 1.17
CA GLY A 10 4.65 0.87 2.06
C GLY A 10 5.55 -0.23 1.48
N GLY A 11 5.14 -0.85 0.37
CA GLY A 11 5.96 -1.76 -0.42
C GLY A 11 7.07 -1.06 -1.21
N MET A 12 8.01 -1.86 -1.72
CA MET A 12 9.21 -1.41 -2.42
C MET A 12 8.90 -0.48 -3.61
N ASP A 13 7.97 -0.88 -4.49
CA ASP A 13 7.69 -0.13 -5.73
C ASP A 13 7.12 1.27 -5.45
N SER A 14 6.12 1.33 -4.56
CA SER A 14 5.53 2.62 -4.16
C SER A 14 6.53 3.53 -3.43
N THR A 15 7.44 2.94 -2.66
CA THR A 15 8.52 3.67 -1.99
C THR A 15 9.57 4.17 -2.98
N ALA A 16 9.96 3.35 -3.96
CA ALA A 16 10.89 3.75 -5.02
C ALA A 16 10.33 4.89 -5.88
N LEU A 17 9.03 4.85 -6.19
CA LEU A 17 8.35 5.94 -6.88
C LEU A 17 8.37 7.24 -6.06
N LEU A 18 8.08 7.17 -4.75
CA LEU A 18 8.16 8.32 -3.85
C LEU A 18 9.55 8.95 -3.87
N LEU A 19 10.61 8.14 -3.68
CA LEU A 19 11.99 8.60 -3.71
C LEU A 19 12.34 9.24 -5.05
N ARG A 20 11.88 8.67 -6.17
CA ARG A 20 12.07 9.22 -7.52
C ARG A 20 11.38 10.58 -7.69
N MET A 21 10.22 10.79 -7.08
CA MET A 21 9.54 12.09 -7.13
C MET A 21 10.25 13.14 -6.28
N LEU A 22 10.72 12.76 -5.09
CA LEU A 22 11.50 13.64 -4.21
C LEU A 22 12.84 14.04 -4.83
N ALA A 23 13.54 13.10 -5.47
CA ALA A 23 14.78 13.38 -6.20
C ALA A 23 14.57 14.41 -7.33
N ARG A 24 13.36 14.46 -7.89
CA ARG A 24 12.94 15.45 -8.91
C ARG A 24 12.42 16.76 -8.32
N ARG A 25 12.58 16.97 -7.01
CA ARG A 25 12.14 18.18 -6.29
C ARG A 25 10.64 18.48 -6.50
N ARG A 26 9.82 17.43 -6.60
CA ARG A 26 8.36 17.55 -6.66
C ARG A 26 7.80 17.67 -5.23
N GLU A 27 6.72 18.41 -5.07
CA GLU A 27 5.84 18.26 -3.91
C GLU A 27 5.04 16.97 -4.05
N VAL A 28 5.03 16.14 -3.01
CA VAL A 28 4.38 14.82 -3.04
C VAL A 28 3.36 14.71 -1.93
N THR A 29 2.14 14.32 -2.31
CA THR A 29 1.08 13.90 -1.40
C THR A 29 0.85 12.40 -1.59
N CYS A 30 1.03 11.64 -0.52
CA CYS A 30 0.84 10.20 -0.47
C CYS A 30 -0.54 9.87 0.11
N ILE A 31 -1.22 8.90 -0.50
CA ILE A 31 -2.46 8.33 0.02
C ILE A 31 -2.24 6.83 0.24
N SER A 32 -2.38 6.37 1.47
CA SER A 32 -2.47 4.95 1.80
C SER A 32 -3.92 4.56 2.03
N TYR A 33 -4.24 3.29 1.81
CA TYR A 33 -5.60 2.78 1.99
C TYR A 33 -5.60 1.71 3.07
N ASP A 34 -6.41 1.92 4.11
CA ASP A 34 -6.66 0.94 5.15
C ASP A 34 -7.88 0.12 4.80
N TYR A 35 -7.65 -1.14 4.40
CA TYR A 35 -8.70 -2.10 4.08
C TYR A 35 -9.12 -2.95 5.30
N GLY A 36 -8.53 -2.72 6.48
CA GLY A 36 -8.72 -3.53 7.69
C GLY A 36 -7.53 -4.45 8.03
N GLN A 37 -7.78 -5.49 8.84
CA GLN A 37 -6.77 -6.22 9.62
C GLN A 37 -5.56 -6.77 8.82
N LYS A 38 -5.70 -7.09 7.53
CA LYS A 38 -4.63 -7.74 6.75
C LYS A 38 -3.48 -6.81 6.34
N HIS A 39 -3.66 -5.48 6.35
CA HIS A 39 -2.69 -4.52 5.77
C HIS A 39 -2.03 -3.57 6.79
N ILE A 40 -2.22 -3.80 8.09
CA ILE A 40 -1.71 -2.92 9.15
C ILE A 40 -0.18 -2.80 9.11
N LEU A 41 0.53 -3.91 8.83
CA LEU A 41 2.00 -3.89 8.78
C LEU A 41 2.51 -3.00 7.64
N GLU A 42 1.90 -3.09 6.46
CA GLU A 42 2.29 -2.29 5.29
C GLU A 42 2.06 -0.79 5.54
N LEU A 43 0.95 -0.43 6.18
CA LEU A 43 0.67 0.96 6.59
C LEU A 43 1.68 1.48 7.60
N GLN A 44 2.09 0.66 8.58
CA GLN A 44 3.14 1.04 9.53
C GLN A 44 4.48 1.27 8.82
N ARG A 45 4.82 0.46 7.82
CA ARG A 45 6.04 0.68 7.01
C ARG A 45 5.94 1.94 6.15
N ALA A 46 4.78 2.21 5.56
CA ALA A 46 4.54 3.45 4.83
C ALA A 46 4.76 4.68 5.72
N ALA A 47 4.16 4.69 6.91
CA ALA A 47 4.30 5.76 7.90
C ALA A 47 5.77 5.95 8.34
N ALA A 48 6.48 4.85 8.66
CA ALA A 48 7.88 4.90 9.05
C ALA A 48 8.79 5.47 7.95
N ASN A 49 8.52 5.14 6.68
CA ASN A 49 9.25 5.71 5.54
C ASN A 49 9.02 7.23 5.44
N ILE A 50 7.78 7.69 5.62
CA ILE A 50 7.45 9.12 5.61
C ILE A 50 8.14 9.86 6.76
N GLU A 51 8.05 9.35 7.98
CA GLU A 51 8.71 9.93 9.15
C GLU A 51 10.24 10.04 8.94
N TYR A 52 10.85 8.96 8.43
CA TYR A 52 12.27 8.97 8.08
C TYR A 52 12.58 10.08 7.06
N LEU A 53 11.81 10.21 5.98
CA LEU A 53 12.03 11.22 4.95
C LEU A 53 11.85 12.64 5.49
N GLN A 54 10.84 12.88 6.32
CA GLN A 54 10.63 14.16 7.00
C GLN A 54 11.81 14.50 7.92
N SER A 55 12.35 13.53 8.66
CA SER A 55 13.56 13.72 9.49
C SER A 55 14.81 14.11 8.66
N LYS A 56 14.82 13.79 7.37
CA LYS A 56 15.88 14.18 6.42
C LYS A 56 15.59 15.49 5.68
N GLY A 57 14.51 16.20 6.05
CA GLY A 57 14.14 17.48 5.45
C GLY A 57 13.33 17.36 4.16
N TYR A 58 12.81 16.18 3.82
CA TYR A 58 11.89 16.03 2.70
C TYR A 58 10.45 16.27 3.14
N GLY A 59 9.80 17.27 2.56
CA GLY A 59 8.37 17.53 2.77
C GLY A 59 7.52 16.50 2.02
N VAL A 60 6.81 15.65 2.76
CA VAL A 60 5.82 14.71 2.21
C VAL A 60 4.54 14.83 3.03
N GLU A 61 3.43 15.10 2.36
CA GLU A 61 2.09 14.99 2.94
C GLU A 61 1.65 13.53 2.86
N HIS A 62 1.07 12.97 3.92
CA HIS A 62 0.62 11.57 3.94
C HIS A 62 -0.76 11.47 4.59
N HIS A 63 -1.70 10.89 3.85
CA HIS A 63 -3.06 10.61 4.31
C HIS A 63 -3.32 9.11 4.27
N VAL A 64 -4.09 8.62 5.24
CA VAL A 64 -4.62 7.25 5.24
C VAL A 64 -6.12 7.34 5.05
N ALA A 65 -6.62 6.76 3.96
CA ALA A 65 -8.04 6.62 3.68
C ALA A 65 -8.52 5.30 4.29
N ASP A 66 -9.41 5.39 5.27
CA ASP A 66 -10.08 4.22 5.85
C ASP A 66 -11.19 3.73 4.92
N LEU A 67 -11.02 2.51 4.40
CA LEU A 67 -11.97 1.79 3.56
C LEU A 67 -12.51 0.52 4.25
N SER A 68 -12.21 0.31 5.53
CA SER A 68 -12.60 -0.89 6.29
C SER A 68 -14.12 -1.12 6.25
N SER A 69 -14.91 -0.05 6.39
CA SER A 69 -16.38 -0.11 6.32
C SER A 69 -16.90 -0.55 4.95
N ALA A 70 -16.28 -0.08 3.85
CA ALA A 70 -16.63 -0.50 2.50
C ALA A 70 -16.22 -1.96 2.26
N MET A 71 -15.06 -2.38 2.76
CA MET A 71 -14.59 -3.76 2.64
C MET A 71 -15.48 -4.78 3.35
N ALA A 72 -16.08 -4.41 4.49
CA ALA A 72 -17.04 -5.25 5.20
C ALA A 72 -18.30 -5.59 4.37
N LEU A 73 -18.67 -4.73 3.41
CA LEU A 73 -19.78 -4.99 2.49
C LEU A 73 -19.42 -6.04 1.41
N PHE A 74 -18.13 -6.20 1.09
CA PHE A 74 -17.67 -7.21 0.13
C PHE A 74 -17.47 -8.58 0.77
N ASP A 75 -17.02 -8.64 2.03
CA ASP A 75 -16.88 -9.87 2.81
C ASP A 75 -18.23 -10.58 3.06
N SER A 76 -19.33 -9.83 3.07
CA SER A 76 -20.69 -10.38 3.20
C SER A 76 -21.33 -10.80 1.86
N ALA A 77 -20.75 -10.41 0.72
CA ALA A 77 -21.29 -10.71 -0.62
C ALA A 77 -20.54 -11.84 -1.35
N LEU A 78 -19.32 -12.19 -0.92
CA LEU A 78 -18.45 -13.21 -1.53
C LEU A 78 -17.96 -14.22 -0.48
N THR A 79 -18.86 -14.63 0.42
CA THR A 79 -18.57 -15.51 1.55
C THR A 79 -17.90 -16.81 1.12
N ASP A 80 -16.59 -16.91 1.33
CA ASP A 80 -16.07 -18.06 2.07
C ASP A 80 -14.87 -17.65 2.94
N SER A 81 -15.12 -17.56 4.25
CA SER A 81 -14.16 -17.18 5.30
C SER A 81 -13.19 -18.32 5.67
N GLN A 82 -13.09 -19.36 4.83
CA GLN A 82 -12.24 -20.54 5.04
C GLN A 82 -10.83 -20.42 4.45
N ILE A 83 -10.54 -19.38 3.64
CA ILE A 83 -9.23 -19.27 3.00
C ILE A 83 -8.28 -18.46 3.90
N SER A 84 -7.52 -19.17 4.72
CA SER A 84 -6.37 -18.62 5.43
C SER A 84 -5.36 -18.02 4.45
N VAL A 85 -4.79 -16.87 4.82
CA VAL A 85 -3.67 -16.28 4.06
C VAL A 85 -2.51 -17.27 4.14
N PRO A 86 -2.01 -17.83 3.02
CA PRO A 86 -0.97 -18.84 3.08
C PRO A 86 0.33 -18.23 3.61
N GLU A 87 0.79 -18.72 4.76
CA GLU A 87 2.14 -18.48 5.24
C GLU A 87 3.10 -19.34 4.42
N GLY A 88 3.70 -18.69 3.42
CA GLY A 88 4.82 -19.10 2.57
C GLY A 88 5.25 -20.57 2.53
N HIS A 89 5.12 -21.18 1.34
CA HIS A 89 6.25 -21.81 0.66
C HIS A 89 6.09 -21.60 -0.85
N TYR A 90 7.12 -21.05 -1.50
CA TYR A 90 7.15 -20.77 -2.93
C TYR A 90 7.19 -22.09 -3.73
N GLU A 91 6.01 -22.65 -3.99
CA GLU A 91 5.80 -23.72 -4.97
C GLU A 91 4.97 -23.13 -6.13
N GLU A 92 5.40 -23.42 -7.35
CA GLU A 92 5.01 -22.71 -8.60
C GLU A 92 3.50 -22.66 -8.87
N GLU A 93 2.69 -23.54 -8.26
CA GLU A 93 1.23 -23.53 -8.44
C GLU A 93 0.51 -22.40 -7.67
N GLN A 94 1.09 -21.86 -6.59
CA GLN A 94 0.42 -20.86 -5.74
C GLN A 94 0.51 -19.43 -6.30
N MET A 95 1.39 -19.20 -7.28
CA MET A 95 1.50 -17.92 -7.98
C MET A 95 0.22 -17.50 -8.70
N LYS A 96 -0.65 -18.45 -9.08
CA LYS A 96 -1.93 -18.12 -9.73
C LYS A 96 -2.96 -17.51 -8.77
N GLN A 97 -2.82 -17.72 -7.45
CA GLN A 97 -3.76 -17.22 -6.45
C GLN A 97 -3.39 -15.83 -5.90
N THR A 98 -2.14 -15.38 -6.09
CA THR A 98 -1.68 -14.03 -5.67
C THR A 98 -1.75 -13.01 -6.81
N VAL A 99 -2.13 -13.44 -8.01
CA VAL A 99 -2.43 -12.55 -9.14
C VAL A 99 -3.75 -11.85 -8.88
N VAL A 100 -3.67 -10.60 -8.46
CA VAL A 100 -4.81 -9.68 -8.45
C VAL A 100 -4.94 -9.14 -9.88
N PRO A 101 -6.07 -9.38 -10.59
CA PRO A 101 -6.31 -8.80 -11.90
C PRO A 101 -6.08 -7.28 -11.85
N ASN A 102 -5.30 -6.74 -12.80
CA ASN A 102 -4.86 -5.34 -12.87
C ASN A 102 -3.84 -4.84 -11.83
N ARG A 103 -3.21 -5.70 -11.04
CA ARG A 103 -2.09 -5.29 -10.15
C ARG A 103 -0.76 -5.92 -10.54
N ASN A 104 -0.75 -7.21 -10.85
CA ASN A 104 0.45 -7.97 -11.19
C ASN A 104 0.17 -8.75 -12.49
N ALA A 105 0.68 -8.28 -13.61
CA ALA A 105 0.78 -9.02 -14.86
C ALA A 105 2.25 -9.33 -15.14
#